data_AF-A0A6V7NRU0-F1
#
_entry.id   AF-A0A6V7NRU0-F1
#
_cell.length_a   1.000
_cell.length_b   1.000
_cell.length_c   1.000
_cell.angle_alpha   90.00
_cell.angle_beta   90.00
_cell.angle_gamma   90.00
#
_symmetry.space_group_name_H-M   'P 1'
#
loop_
_entity.id
_entity.type
_entity.pdbx_description
1 polymer ?
#
loop_
_entity_poly.entity_id
_entity_poly.type
_entity_poly.pdbx_seq_one_letter_code
_entity_poly.pdbx_strand_id
1 'polypeptide(L)'
;MAPLAPSSAASRPEAPCAPTAFAAASGASAEPLSLTAATAVRASVPSPPATAFPALTAAFPAFPALAGGDGVASIISSALFDELLKHRNNAACPARGFYQYKDFIAAADAFVGFGTTGDLETRKREIAAFLAQTSHETTGGWATAPDGPYAWGYCFVEEVDPRSNYCSPSVQWPCAPGKKYFGRGPIQLSYNYNYGQAGEALGVDLLNNPDLVATDPMISFKTAFWFWMTPQPPKPSSHDVITDRWTPSPPT
;
A
#
# COMPACT_ATOMS: atom_id res chain seq x y z
N MET A 1 24.49 -17.01 63.30
CA MET A 1 24.85 -17.07 61.86
C MET A 1 23.58 -17.47 61.12
N ALA A 2 22.70 -16.50 60.84
CA ALA A 2 22.66 -15.64 59.66
C ALA A 2 21.76 -16.26 58.56
N PRO A 3 20.59 -15.66 58.25
CA PRO A 3 19.67 -16.16 57.24
C PRO A 3 20.15 -15.81 55.82
N LEU A 4 19.84 -16.69 54.86
CA LEU A 4 20.07 -16.49 53.44
C LEU A 4 19.19 -15.36 52.91
N ALA A 5 19.82 -14.38 52.25
CA ALA A 5 19.18 -13.28 51.56
C ALA A 5 18.53 -13.74 50.24
N PRO A 6 17.43 -13.10 49.78
CA PRO A 6 16.85 -13.38 48.47
C PRO A 6 17.70 -12.76 47.35
N SER A 7 17.86 -13.50 46.26
CA SER A 7 18.52 -13.05 45.04
C SER A 7 17.65 -12.01 44.33
N SER A 8 18.20 -10.82 44.10
CA SER A 8 17.59 -9.74 43.33
C SER A 8 17.62 -10.08 41.84
N ALA A 9 16.46 -10.23 41.22
CA ALA A 9 16.33 -10.28 39.77
C ALA A 9 16.55 -8.86 39.21
N ALA A 10 17.70 -8.64 38.58
CA ALA A 10 17.98 -7.40 37.87
C ALA A 10 17.07 -7.27 36.64
N SER A 11 16.16 -6.32 36.67
CA SER A 11 15.38 -5.85 35.53
C SER A 11 16.31 -5.31 34.44
N ARG A 12 16.25 -5.88 33.23
CA ARG A 12 16.89 -5.29 32.05
C ARG A 12 16.16 -4.00 31.65
N PRO A 13 16.86 -2.92 31.28
CA PRO A 13 16.21 -1.74 30.73
C PRO A 13 15.71 -2.03 29.31
N GLU A 14 14.42 -1.78 29.05
CA GLU A 14 13.85 -1.67 27.71
C GLU A 14 14.49 -0.47 26.99
N ALA A 15 15.01 -0.73 25.78
CA ALA A 15 15.47 0.34 24.89
C ALA A 15 14.25 0.91 24.13
N PRO A 16 14.08 2.23 24.04
CA PRO A 16 13.00 2.82 23.27
C PRO A 16 13.24 2.60 21.77
N CYS A 17 12.20 2.12 21.08
CA CYS A 17 12.15 2.05 19.63
C CYS A 17 11.97 3.48 19.08
N ALA A 18 13.06 4.10 18.63
CA ALA A 18 13.02 5.36 17.91
C ALA A 18 13.14 5.08 16.40
N PRO A 19 12.27 5.66 15.55
CA PRO A 19 12.39 5.49 14.11
C PRO A 19 13.49 6.40 13.57
N THR A 20 14.48 5.79 12.92
CA THR A 20 15.49 6.49 12.11
C THR A 20 14.82 7.04 10.86
N ALA A 21 14.52 8.34 10.87
CA ALA A 21 14.21 9.09 9.66
C ALA A 21 15.45 9.10 8.74
N PHE A 22 15.29 8.63 7.51
CA PHE A 22 16.34 8.73 6.50
C PHE A 22 16.37 10.16 5.96
N ALA A 23 17.35 10.95 6.38
CA ALA A 23 17.60 12.29 5.88
C ALA A 23 18.23 12.23 4.48
N ALA A 24 17.63 12.90 3.50
CA ALA A 24 18.25 13.15 2.21
C ALA A 24 19.27 14.30 2.33
N ALA A 25 20.52 14.04 1.96
CA ALA A 25 21.57 15.03 1.92
C ALA A 25 21.34 16.03 0.77
N SER A 26 21.24 17.32 1.11
CA SER A 26 21.15 18.45 0.21
C SER A 26 22.53 18.91 -0.26
N GLY A 27 22.69 19.19 -1.56
CA GLY A 27 23.82 19.96 -2.06
C GLY A 27 23.93 19.99 -3.58
N ALA A 28 23.45 21.07 -4.21
CA ALA A 28 24.13 21.78 -5.29
C ALA A 28 23.26 22.95 -5.78
N SER A 29 23.84 24.13 -5.71
CA SER A 29 23.30 25.43 -6.07
C SER A 29 23.20 25.63 -7.58
N ALA A 30 22.14 26.27 -8.06
CA ALA A 30 22.15 27.03 -9.31
C ALA A 30 21.18 28.22 -9.21
N GLU A 31 21.74 29.42 -9.38
CA GLU A 31 21.09 30.73 -9.37
C GLU A 31 20.86 31.21 -10.83
N PRO A 32 20.15 32.32 -11.10
CA PRO A 32 18.94 32.32 -11.94
C PRO A 32 19.12 32.93 -13.33
N LEU A 33 18.18 32.62 -14.23
CA LEU A 33 17.94 33.42 -15.44
C LEU A 33 16.45 33.77 -15.57
N SER A 34 16.16 35.05 -15.32
CA SER A 34 15.02 35.84 -15.80
C SER A 34 15.42 36.38 -17.20
N LEU A 35 14.59 36.70 -18.20
CA LEU A 35 13.19 37.08 -18.33
C LEU A 35 12.85 36.97 -19.84
N THR A 36 11.63 36.62 -20.24
CA THR A 36 10.80 37.43 -21.18
C THR A 36 9.50 36.73 -21.54
N ALA A 37 8.41 37.48 -21.43
CA ALA A 37 7.09 37.11 -21.88
C ALA A 37 7.04 37.09 -23.42
N ALA A 38 6.58 35.98 -23.99
CA ALA A 38 6.16 35.91 -25.38
C ALA A 38 4.64 35.74 -25.42
N THR A 39 4.00 36.73 -26.02
CA THR A 39 2.57 36.85 -26.28
C THR A 39 2.06 35.68 -27.13
N ALA A 40 0.85 35.23 -26.80
CA ALA A 40 0.17 34.09 -27.38
C ALA A 40 -0.06 34.19 -28.90
N VAL A 41 0.20 33.09 -29.61
CA VAL A 41 -0.43 32.77 -30.89
C VAL A 41 -1.27 31.50 -30.67
N ARG A 42 -2.59 31.68 -30.67
CA ARG A 42 -3.56 30.58 -30.57
C ARG A 42 -3.66 29.91 -31.94
N ALA A 43 -2.82 28.92 -32.18
CA ALA A 43 -3.00 28.02 -33.33
C ALA A 43 -4.14 27.05 -32.99
N SER A 44 -5.23 27.12 -33.75
CA SER A 44 -6.31 26.13 -33.71
C SER A 44 -5.79 24.80 -34.27
N VAL A 45 -5.41 23.88 -33.38
CA VAL A 45 -5.07 22.50 -33.76
C VAL A 45 -6.36 21.75 -34.07
N PRO A 46 -6.58 21.23 -35.29
CA PRO A 46 -7.74 20.41 -35.59
C PRO A 46 -7.67 19.11 -34.76
N SER A 47 -8.79 18.78 -34.11
CA SER A 47 -8.95 17.52 -33.37
C SER A 47 -8.70 16.33 -34.31
N PRO A 48 -7.89 15.34 -33.93
CA PRO A 48 -7.81 14.10 -34.68
C PRO A 48 -9.18 13.39 -34.66
N PRO A 49 -9.56 12.66 -35.73
CA PRO A 49 -10.79 11.90 -35.73
C PRO A 49 -10.74 10.87 -34.61
N ALA A 50 -11.84 10.72 -33.88
CA ALA A 50 -12.02 9.67 -32.88
C ALA A 50 -11.97 8.31 -33.59
N THR A 51 -10.79 7.74 -33.73
CA THR A 51 -10.62 6.33 -34.03
C THR A 51 -11.11 5.57 -32.80
N ALA A 52 -12.26 4.93 -32.95
CA ALA A 52 -12.75 3.96 -31.99
C ALA A 52 -11.65 2.93 -31.73
N PHE A 53 -11.09 2.95 -30.52
CA PHE A 53 -10.27 1.84 -30.05
C PHE A 53 -11.17 0.61 -30.02
N PRO A 54 -10.77 -0.52 -30.63
CA PRO A 54 -11.49 -1.75 -30.41
C PRO A 54 -11.43 -2.02 -28.91
N ALA A 55 -12.59 -2.19 -28.28
CA ALA A 55 -12.66 -2.68 -26.92
C ALA A 55 -11.99 -4.05 -26.92
N LEU A 56 -10.71 -4.10 -26.51
CA LEU A 56 -10.08 -5.35 -26.14
C LEU A 56 -10.80 -5.74 -24.84
N THR A 57 -11.83 -6.57 -24.98
CA THR A 57 -12.33 -7.38 -23.88
C THR A 57 -11.19 -8.29 -23.46
N ALA A 58 -10.31 -7.78 -22.61
CA ALA A 58 -9.47 -8.61 -21.78
C ALA A 58 -10.42 -9.38 -20.87
N ALA A 59 -10.86 -10.54 -21.35
CA ALA A 59 -11.45 -11.54 -20.48
C ALA A 59 -10.36 -11.86 -19.46
N PHE A 60 -10.53 -11.37 -18.23
CA PHE A 60 -9.82 -11.93 -17.10
C PHE A 60 -9.97 -13.46 -17.20
N PRO A 61 -8.89 -14.24 -17.14
CA PRO A 61 -9.07 -15.66 -16.86
C PRO A 61 -9.86 -15.70 -15.55
N ALA A 62 -11.07 -16.26 -15.60
CA ALA A 62 -11.84 -16.53 -14.41
C ALA A 62 -10.99 -17.51 -13.60
N PHE A 63 -10.26 -16.99 -12.61
CA PHE A 63 -9.63 -17.82 -11.61
C PHE A 63 -10.76 -18.60 -10.95
N PRO A 64 -10.68 -19.94 -10.90
CA PRO A 64 -11.70 -20.72 -10.22
C PRO A 64 -11.70 -20.23 -8.78
N ALA A 65 -12.82 -19.63 -8.35
CA ALA A 65 -13.05 -19.39 -6.94
C ALA A 65 -12.85 -20.74 -6.25
N LEU A 66 -11.90 -20.81 -5.32
CA LEU A 66 -11.70 -22.00 -4.50
C LEU A 66 -12.98 -22.18 -3.67
N ALA A 67 -13.90 -22.97 -4.22
CA ALA A 67 -15.07 -23.46 -3.52
C ALA A 67 -14.59 -24.47 -2.48
N GLY A 68 -14.34 -23.99 -1.26
CA GLY A 68 -14.09 -24.85 -0.10
C GLY A 68 -13.22 -24.18 0.96
N GLY A 69 -13.83 -23.78 2.07
CA GLY A 69 -13.32 -23.80 3.46
C GLY A 69 -12.02 -23.11 3.87
N ASP A 70 -11.06 -22.88 2.98
CA ASP A 70 -9.64 -22.66 3.33
C ASP A 70 -9.07 -21.32 2.82
N GLY A 71 -9.91 -20.45 2.24
CA GLY A 71 -9.51 -19.11 1.77
C GLY A 71 -9.44 -18.09 2.91
N VAL A 72 -8.97 -16.87 2.61
CA VAL A 72 -8.80 -15.78 3.60
C VAL A 72 -10.08 -15.52 4.41
N ALA A 73 -11.25 -15.62 3.77
CA ALA A 73 -12.55 -15.42 4.40
C ALA A 73 -12.88 -16.42 5.53
N SER A 74 -12.21 -17.59 5.60
CA SER A 74 -12.39 -18.54 6.70
C SER A 74 -11.61 -18.15 7.96
N ILE A 75 -10.63 -17.26 7.84
CA ILE A 75 -9.80 -16.77 8.96
C ILE A 75 -10.31 -15.41 9.44
N ILE A 76 -10.58 -14.49 8.51
CA ILE A 76 -11.09 -13.15 8.82
C ILE A 76 -12.50 -12.99 8.29
N SER A 77 -13.48 -13.05 9.19
CA SER A 77 -14.89 -12.78 8.88
C SER A 77 -15.13 -11.28 8.66
N SER A 78 -16.25 -10.92 8.02
CA SER A 78 -16.65 -9.50 7.89
C SER A 78 -16.75 -8.82 9.26
N ALA A 79 -17.27 -9.52 10.28
CA ALA A 79 -17.40 -8.97 11.63
C ALA A 79 -16.03 -8.69 12.26
N LEU A 80 -15.06 -9.59 12.10
CA LEU A 80 -13.70 -9.37 12.61
C LEU A 80 -12.99 -8.25 11.82
N PHE A 81 -13.17 -8.17 10.50
CA PHE A 81 -12.67 -7.06 9.69
C PHE A 81 -13.25 -5.72 10.16
N ASP A 82 -14.54 -5.67 10.45
CA ASP A 82 -15.21 -4.49 10.99
C ASP A 82 -14.76 -4.14 12.42
N GLU A 83 -14.46 -5.14 13.24
CA GLU A 83 -13.93 -4.93 14.59
C GLU A 83 -12.50 -4.38 14.58
N LEU A 84 -11.63 -4.93 13.72
CA LEU A 84 -10.24 -4.49 13.57
C LEU A 84 -10.16 -3.09 12.96
N LEU A 85 -11.02 -2.80 11.97
CA LEU A 85 -11.04 -1.53 11.25
C LEU A 85 -12.27 -0.68 11.63
N LYS A 86 -12.52 -0.60 12.93
CA LYS A 86 -13.74 -0.05 13.55
C LYS A 86 -14.07 1.37 13.13
N HIS A 87 -13.06 2.24 13.06
CA HIS A 87 -13.27 3.67 12.78
C HIS A 87 -13.05 4.07 11.32
N ARG A 88 -12.77 3.13 10.40
CA ARG A 88 -12.52 3.46 8.98
C ARG A 88 -13.69 4.19 8.29
N ASN A 89 -14.91 3.94 8.77
CA ASN A 89 -16.15 4.56 8.27
C ASN A 89 -16.63 5.73 9.14
N ASN A 90 -15.82 6.19 10.08
CA ASN A 90 -16.13 7.36 10.89
C ASN A 90 -16.30 8.60 9.99
N ALA A 91 -17.18 9.52 10.36
CA ALA A 91 -17.42 10.74 9.59
C ALA A 91 -16.17 11.62 9.41
N ALA A 92 -15.20 11.52 10.33
CA ALA A 92 -13.92 12.22 10.27
C ALA A 92 -12.91 11.60 9.28
N CYS A 93 -13.14 10.37 8.82
CA CYS A 93 -12.26 9.70 7.88
C CYS A 93 -12.63 10.04 6.44
N PRO A 94 -11.72 10.62 5.63
CA PRO A 94 -11.97 10.87 4.22
C PRO A 94 -12.28 9.60 3.43
N ALA A 95 -11.73 8.45 3.85
CA ALA A 95 -11.98 7.14 3.22
C ALA A 95 -13.32 6.49 3.59
N ARG A 96 -14.19 7.18 4.35
CA ARG A 96 -15.45 6.58 4.83
C ARG A 96 -16.26 5.97 3.68
N GLY A 97 -16.61 4.69 3.81
CA GLY A 97 -17.36 3.94 2.80
C GLY A 97 -16.53 3.38 1.65
N PHE A 98 -15.23 3.66 1.56
CA PHE A 98 -14.37 3.17 0.49
C PHE A 98 -13.90 1.73 0.73
N TYR A 99 -13.29 1.45 1.89
CA TYR A 99 -12.72 0.14 2.19
C TYR A 99 -13.76 -0.86 2.70
N GLN A 100 -14.26 -1.71 1.81
CA GLN A 100 -15.27 -2.72 2.12
C GLN A 100 -14.68 -4.13 2.19
N TYR A 101 -15.22 -4.96 3.09
CA TYR A 101 -14.80 -6.34 3.27
C TYR A 101 -14.90 -7.17 1.98
N LYS A 102 -15.98 -6.97 1.20
CA LYS A 102 -16.17 -7.65 -0.08
C LYS A 102 -15.03 -7.42 -1.07
N ASP A 103 -14.47 -6.21 -1.08
CA ASP A 103 -13.41 -5.81 -2.01
C ASP A 103 -12.05 -6.31 -1.51
N PHE A 104 -11.85 -6.34 -0.19
CA PHE A 104 -10.70 -6.98 0.44
C PHE A 104 -10.63 -8.48 0.10
N ILE A 105 -11.72 -9.23 0.29
CA ILE A 105 -11.74 -10.67 -0.02
C ILE A 105 -11.59 -10.92 -1.51
N ALA A 106 -12.35 -10.21 -2.36
CA ALA A 106 -12.24 -10.38 -3.81
C ALA A 106 -10.84 -10.03 -4.36
N ALA A 107 -10.16 -9.06 -3.75
CA ALA A 107 -8.78 -8.75 -4.09
C ALA A 107 -7.82 -9.85 -3.56
N ALA A 108 -7.98 -10.31 -2.32
CA ALA A 108 -7.15 -11.34 -1.73
C ALA A 108 -7.20 -12.67 -2.51
N ASP A 109 -8.38 -13.06 -3.00
CA ASP A 109 -8.60 -14.27 -3.81
C ASP A 109 -7.80 -14.26 -5.13
N ALA A 110 -7.35 -13.08 -5.60
CA ALA A 110 -6.50 -12.96 -6.78
C ALA A 110 -5.01 -13.24 -6.50
N PHE A 111 -4.60 -13.36 -5.22
CA PHE A 111 -3.21 -13.56 -4.82
C PHE A 111 -3.03 -14.89 -4.09
N VAL A 112 -2.83 -15.95 -4.88
CA VAL A 112 -2.57 -17.30 -4.36
C VAL A 112 -1.41 -17.29 -3.38
N GLY A 113 -1.64 -17.84 -2.18
CA GLY A 113 -0.66 -17.91 -1.09
C GLY A 113 -0.94 -16.95 0.05
N PHE A 114 -1.49 -15.77 -0.23
CA PHE A 114 -1.79 -14.79 0.83
C PHE A 114 -2.83 -15.34 1.81
N GLY A 115 -2.47 -15.43 3.09
CA GLY A 115 -3.35 -15.94 4.14
C GLY A 115 -3.70 -17.44 3.99
N THR A 116 -3.02 -18.16 3.09
CA THR A 116 -3.23 -19.59 2.84
C THR A 116 -1.93 -20.40 2.91
N THR A 117 -0.78 -19.75 3.14
CA THR A 117 0.53 -20.40 3.29
C THR A 117 0.81 -20.73 4.76
N GLY A 118 1.35 -21.93 5.02
CA GLY A 118 1.73 -22.37 6.36
C GLY A 118 0.56 -22.90 7.20
N ASP A 119 0.80 -23.03 8.50
CA ASP A 119 -0.23 -23.43 9.47
C ASP A 119 -1.21 -22.28 9.78
N LEU A 120 -2.25 -22.56 10.58
CA LEU A 120 -3.28 -21.58 10.89
C LEU A 120 -2.74 -20.33 11.60
N GLU A 121 -1.72 -20.47 12.45
CA GLU A 121 -1.14 -19.34 13.18
C GLU A 121 -0.30 -18.47 12.24
N THR A 122 0.45 -19.05 11.31
CA THR A 122 1.15 -18.30 10.25
C THR A 122 0.17 -17.54 9.36
N ARG A 123 -0.93 -18.16 8.94
CA ARG A 123 -1.95 -17.51 8.10
C ARG A 123 -2.63 -16.34 8.82
N LYS A 124 -3.00 -16.52 10.09
CA LYS A 124 -3.52 -15.42 10.94
C LYS A 124 -2.50 -14.30 11.09
N ARG A 125 -1.23 -14.65 11.34
CA ARG A 125 -0.14 -13.69 11.49
C ARG A 125 0.07 -12.87 10.22
N GLU A 126 0.04 -13.50 9.06
CA GLU A 126 0.15 -12.80 7.78
C GLU A 126 -0.99 -11.79 7.59
N ILE A 127 -2.24 -12.21 7.78
CA ILE A 127 -3.41 -11.31 7.66
C ILE A 127 -3.29 -10.16 8.65
N ALA A 128 -2.94 -10.44 9.90
CA ALA A 128 -2.74 -9.41 10.93
C ALA A 128 -1.60 -8.45 10.57
N ALA A 129 -0.46 -8.96 10.08
CA ALA A 129 0.69 -8.14 9.72
C ALA A 129 0.38 -7.24 8.51
N PHE A 130 -0.29 -7.77 7.48
CA PHE A 130 -0.74 -7.01 6.32
C PHE A 130 -1.68 -5.87 6.75
N LEU A 131 -2.72 -6.21 7.53
CA LEU A 131 -3.69 -5.22 8.02
C LEU A 131 -3.03 -4.19 8.94
N ALA A 132 -2.07 -4.59 9.77
CA ALA A 132 -1.37 -3.67 10.67
C ALA A 132 -0.50 -2.66 9.89
N GLN A 133 0.30 -3.13 8.92
CA GLN A 133 1.14 -2.25 8.10
C GLN A 133 0.29 -1.28 7.29
N THR A 134 -0.72 -1.80 6.58
CA THR A 134 -1.62 -0.96 5.79
C THR A 134 -2.50 -0.03 6.65
N SER A 135 -2.84 -0.44 7.87
CA SER A 135 -3.49 0.46 8.84
C SER A 135 -2.58 1.60 9.27
N HIS A 136 -1.28 1.36 9.43
CA HIS A 136 -0.31 2.42 9.74
C HIS A 136 -0.24 3.44 8.59
N GLU A 137 -0.10 2.97 7.36
CA GLU A 137 -0.03 3.83 6.16
C GLU A 137 -1.27 4.71 5.97
N THR A 138 -2.42 4.29 6.49
CA THR A 138 -3.71 4.95 6.28
C THR A 138 -4.35 5.46 7.58
N THR A 139 -3.57 5.55 8.67
CA THR A 139 -4.12 5.82 10.00
C THR A 139 -4.67 7.23 10.13
N GLY A 140 -5.82 7.34 10.77
CA GLY A 140 -6.36 8.59 11.33
C GLY A 140 -6.22 8.66 12.85
N GLY A 141 -5.44 7.76 13.45
CA GLY A 141 -5.32 7.65 14.91
C GLY A 141 -4.47 8.74 15.53
N TRP A 142 -4.86 9.16 16.73
CA TRP A 142 -4.08 10.06 17.59
C TRP A 142 -4.03 9.50 19.02
N ALA A 143 -3.16 10.06 19.87
CA ALA A 143 -2.85 9.50 21.19
C ALA A 143 -4.08 9.28 22.11
N THR A 144 -5.12 10.10 21.97
CA THR A 144 -6.37 10.04 22.75
C THR A 144 -7.58 9.67 21.89
N ALA A 145 -7.37 9.02 20.75
CA ALA A 145 -8.46 8.61 19.88
C ALA A 145 -9.42 7.65 20.59
N PRO A 146 -10.73 7.70 20.31
CA PRO A 146 -11.68 6.69 20.77
C PRO A 146 -11.18 5.28 20.41
N ASP A 147 -11.21 4.36 21.37
CA ASP A 147 -10.65 2.99 21.26
C ASP A 147 -9.13 2.91 21.01
N GLY A 148 -8.40 4.02 21.19
CA GLY A 148 -6.95 4.11 21.02
C GLY A 148 -6.50 4.33 19.57
N PRO A 149 -5.23 4.71 19.35
CA PRO A 149 -4.72 5.10 18.03
C PRO A 149 -4.76 3.96 16.99
N TYR A 150 -4.74 2.70 17.44
CA TYR A 150 -4.66 1.53 16.56
C TYR A 150 -6.01 1.08 15.99
N ALA A 151 -7.12 1.63 16.48
CA ALA A 151 -8.46 1.36 15.96
C ALA A 151 -8.84 2.23 14.73
N TRP A 152 -7.91 3.07 14.26
CA TRP A 152 -8.12 4.12 13.25
C TRP A 152 -7.36 3.89 11.94
N GLY A 153 -6.94 2.65 11.67
CA GLY A 153 -6.44 2.27 10.35
C GLY A 153 -7.51 2.46 9.26
N TYR A 154 -7.06 2.57 8.01
CA TYR A 154 -7.92 2.70 6.83
C TYR A 154 -8.80 3.97 6.82
N CYS A 155 -8.33 5.04 7.46
CA CYS A 155 -9.03 6.33 7.52
C CYS A 155 -8.79 7.20 6.27
N PHE A 156 -7.63 7.02 5.61
CA PHE A 156 -7.25 7.73 4.40
C PHE A 156 -7.11 6.81 3.19
N VAL A 157 -7.41 7.35 2.00
CA VAL A 157 -7.15 6.67 0.71
C VAL A 157 -5.94 7.28 0.02
N GLU A 158 -5.81 8.61 0.05
CA GLU A 158 -4.72 9.33 -0.59
C GLU A 158 -3.81 9.95 0.46
N GLU A 159 -2.55 10.14 0.07
CA GLU A 159 -1.55 10.88 0.83
C GLU A 159 -2.06 12.28 1.21
N VAL A 160 -1.86 12.65 2.46
CA VAL A 160 -2.21 13.98 2.96
C VAL A 160 -1.09 14.97 2.63
N ASP A 161 -1.46 16.10 2.01
CA ASP A 161 -0.54 17.19 1.64
C ASP A 161 0.72 16.76 0.86
N PRO A 162 0.57 16.09 -0.30
CA PRO A 162 1.70 15.56 -1.06
C PRO A 162 2.64 16.66 -1.53
N ARG A 163 3.92 16.51 -1.21
CA ARG A 163 4.97 17.52 -1.47
C ARG A 163 5.60 17.43 -2.86
N SER A 164 5.23 16.43 -3.64
CA SER A 164 5.78 16.15 -4.97
C SER A 164 4.72 15.47 -5.85
N ASN A 165 5.01 15.38 -7.15
CA ASN A 165 4.24 14.53 -8.07
C ASN A 165 4.74 13.08 -8.08
N TYR A 166 5.81 12.77 -7.34
CA TYR A 166 6.42 11.43 -7.25
C TYR A 166 6.75 10.85 -8.63
N CYS A 167 7.20 11.71 -9.53
CA CYS A 167 7.66 11.34 -10.85
C CYS A 167 9.20 11.23 -10.81
N SER A 168 9.71 10.01 -10.94
CA SER A 168 11.14 9.73 -11.12
C SER A 168 11.43 9.47 -12.61
N PRO A 169 12.51 10.02 -13.19
CA PRO A 169 12.91 9.71 -14.55
C PRO A 169 13.03 8.20 -14.77
N SER A 170 12.29 7.67 -15.74
CA SER A 170 12.31 6.25 -16.11
C SER A 170 11.96 6.10 -17.58
N VAL A 171 12.75 5.29 -18.29
CA VAL A 171 12.46 4.92 -19.68
C VAL A 171 11.35 3.88 -19.74
N GLN A 172 11.32 2.96 -18.78
CA GLN A 172 10.34 1.87 -18.74
C GLN A 172 8.98 2.34 -18.24
N TRP A 173 8.98 3.25 -17.25
CA TRP A 173 7.77 3.74 -16.59
C TRP A 173 7.70 5.28 -16.68
N PRO A 174 7.62 5.87 -17.87
CA PRO A 174 7.62 7.32 -18.02
C PRO A 174 6.38 7.92 -17.35
N CYS A 175 6.56 9.08 -16.72
CA CYS A 175 5.45 9.77 -16.10
C CYS A 175 4.45 10.28 -17.15
N ALA A 176 3.20 9.92 -17.00
CA ALA A 176 2.13 10.39 -17.87
C ALA A 176 1.91 11.91 -17.67
N PRO A 177 1.72 12.70 -18.75
CA PRO A 177 1.50 14.14 -18.63
C PRO A 177 0.35 14.50 -17.69
N GLY A 178 0.61 15.40 -16.73
CA GLY A 178 -0.39 15.87 -15.77
C GLY A 178 -0.76 14.87 -14.67
N LYS A 179 -0.19 13.66 -14.67
CA LYS A 179 -0.45 12.65 -13.64
C LYS A 179 0.51 12.77 -12.46
N LYS A 180 0.03 12.31 -11.31
CA LYS A 180 0.75 12.35 -10.03
C LYS A 180 0.69 10.97 -9.37
N TYR A 181 1.81 10.56 -8.79
CA TYR A 181 2.02 9.22 -8.23
C TYR A 181 2.26 9.27 -6.71
N PHE A 182 1.60 10.20 -6.01
CA PHE A 182 1.59 10.24 -4.55
C PHE A 182 0.89 9.00 -3.98
N GLY A 183 1.02 8.81 -2.66
CA GLY A 183 0.49 7.64 -1.96
C GLY A 183 -1.00 7.45 -2.19
N ARG A 184 -1.41 6.25 -2.63
CA ARG A 184 -2.81 5.84 -2.72
C ARG A 184 -3.04 4.42 -2.23
N GLY A 185 -4.24 4.19 -1.69
CA GLY A 185 -4.71 2.89 -1.21
C GLY A 185 -4.03 2.43 0.08
N PRO A 186 -4.26 1.16 0.47
CA PRO A 186 -3.85 0.63 1.78
C PRO A 186 -2.34 0.66 2.01
N ILE A 187 -1.53 0.48 0.96
CA ILE A 187 -0.06 0.47 1.06
C ILE A 187 0.57 1.84 0.72
N GLN A 188 -0.27 2.87 0.50
CA GLN A 188 0.17 4.18 0.02
C GLN A 188 1.14 4.08 -1.18
N LEU A 189 0.70 3.33 -2.21
CA LEU A 189 1.49 3.09 -3.41
C LEU A 189 1.95 4.43 -4.00
N SER A 190 3.27 4.58 -4.13
CA SER A 190 3.92 5.84 -4.51
C SER A 190 4.95 5.62 -5.60
N TYR A 191 5.20 6.65 -6.40
CA TYR A 191 6.10 6.69 -7.56
C TYR A 191 5.63 5.99 -8.83
N ASN A 192 5.86 6.64 -9.97
CA ASN A 192 5.54 6.16 -11.32
C ASN A 192 6.01 4.74 -11.60
N TYR A 193 7.23 4.36 -11.17
CA TYR A 193 7.74 3.02 -11.42
C TYR A 193 6.98 1.93 -10.65
N ASN A 194 6.43 2.24 -9.48
CA ASN A 194 5.61 1.28 -8.73
C ASN A 194 4.20 1.20 -9.32
N TYR A 195 3.60 2.32 -9.71
CA TYR A 195 2.32 2.31 -10.45
C TYR A 195 2.43 1.55 -11.78
N GLY A 196 3.55 1.72 -12.50
CA GLY A 196 3.83 0.98 -13.73
C GLY A 196 3.91 -0.53 -13.50
N GLN A 197 4.77 -0.98 -12.58
CA GLN A 197 4.93 -2.40 -12.26
C GLN A 197 3.63 -3.04 -11.71
N ALA A 198 2.94 -2.35 -10.80
CA ALA A 198 1.65 -2.80 -10.28
C ALA A 198 0.62 -2.89 -11.40
N GLY A 199 0.53 -1.88 -12.26
CA GLY A 199 -0.41 -1.85 -13.36
C GLY A 199 -0.18 -2.99 -14.36
N GLU A 200 1.07 -3.24 -14.73
CA GLU A 200 1.45 -4.37 -15.59
C GLU A 200 1.05 -5.71 -14.96
N ALA A 201 1.40 -5.93 -13.69
CA ALA A 201 1.07 -7.17 -12.98
C ALA A 201 -0.44 -7.40 -12.83
N LEU A 202 -1.22 -6.33 -12.67
CA LEU A 202 -2.66 -6.38 -12.50
C LEU A 202 -3.46 -6.34 -13.82
N GLY A 203 -2.80 -6.08 -14.95
CA GLY A 203 -3.46 -5.87 -16.24
C GLY A 203 -4.31 -4.59 -16.28
N VAL A 204 -3.93 -3.56 -15.51
CA VAL A 204 -4.62 -2.27 -15.42
C VAL A 204 -3.63 -1.14 -15.70
N ASP A 205 -3.97 -0.20 -16.57
CA ASP A 205 -3.09 0.94 -16.88
C ASP A 205 -3.09 1.99 -15.75
N LEU A 206 -2.38 1.69 -14.67
CA LEU A 206 -2.20 2.57 -13.51
C LEU A 206 -1.17 3.67 -13.76
N LEU A 207 -0.33 3.56 -14.79
CA LEU A 207 0.63 4.60 -15.13
C LEU A 207 -0.07 5.83 -15.72
N ASN A 208 -1.05 5.63 -16.61
CA ASN A 208 -1.88 6.71 -17.15
C ASN A 208 -3.11 7.00 -16.28
N ASN A 209 -3.57 6.05 -15.46
CA ASN A 209 -4.75 6.20 -14.61
C ASN A 209 -4.46 5.90 -13.13
N PRO A 210 -3.51 6.63 -12.48
CA PRO A 210 -3.14 6.36 -11.09
C PRO A 210 -4.29 6.58 -10.09
N ASP A 211 -5.25 7.44 -10.44
CA ASP A 211 -6.43 7.73 -9.59
C ASP A 211 -7.35 6.51 -9.41
N LEU A 212 -7.22 5.46 -10.24
CA LEU A 212 -7.94 4.19 -10.05
C LEU A 212 -7.63 3.56 -8.69
N VAL A 213 -6.41 3.72 -8.17
CA VAL A 213 -6.02 3.21 -6.85
C VAL A 213 -6.80 3.91 -5.72
N ALA A 214 -7.32 5.11 -5.95
CA ALA A 214 -8.13 5.86 -4.99
C ALA A 214 -9.63 5.88 -5.29
N THR A 215 -10.08 5.31 -6.42
CA THR A 215 -11.48 5.38 -6.85
C THR A 215 -12.13 4.01 -7.03
N ASP A 216 -11.34 2.96 -7.23
CA ASP A 216 -11.80 1.57 -7.27
C ASP A 216 -11.25 0.81 -6.05
N PRO A 217 -12.10 0.45 -5.06
CA PRO A 217 -11.65 -0.24 -3.85
C PRO A 217 -10.97 -1.59 -4.12
N MET A 218 -11.41 -2.32 -5.14
CA MET A 218 -10.82 -3.62 -5.46
C MET A 218 -9.42 -3.42 -6.05
N ILE A 219 -9.24 -2.47 -6.98
CA ILE A 219 -7.91 -2.12 -7.51
C ILE A 219 -7.02 -1.63 -6.36
N SER A 220 -7.56 -0.81 -5.46
CA SER A 220 -6.85 -0.30 -4.28
C SER A 220 -6.28 -1.42 -3.40
N PHE A 221 -7.09 -2.43 -3.07
CA PHE A 221 -6.60 -3.60 -2.34
C PHE A 221 -5.61 -4.44 -3.17
N LYS A 222 -5.87 -4.62 -4.47
CA LYS A 222 -4.97 -5.38 -5.35
C LYS A 222 -3.58 -4.78 -5.43
N THR A 223 -3.43 -3.45 -5.43
CA THR A 223 -2.09 -2.84 -5.40
C THR A 223 -1.35 -3.12 -4.08
N ALA A 224 -2.06 -3.13 -2.95
CA ALA A 224 -1.49 -3.46 -1.65
C ALA A 224 -1.06 -4.94 -1.57
N PHE A 225 -1.89 -5.87 -2.05
CA PHE A 225 -1.52 -7.28 -2.13
C PHE A 225 -0.38 -7.52 -3.11
N TRP A 226 -0.38 -6.88 -4.27
CA TRP A 226 0.73 -6.94 -5.21
C TRP A 226 2.04 -6.54 -4.52
N PHE A 227 2.06 -5.42 -3.80
CA PHE A 227 3.24 -4.97 -3.10
C PHE A 227 3.70 -5.96 -2.02
N TRP A 228 2.75 -6.52 -1.26
CA TRP A 228 3.02 -7.50 -0.21
C TRP A 228 3.63 -8.80 -0.75
N MET A 229 3.14 -9.26 -1.90
CA MET A 229 3.50 -10.55 -2.51
C MET A 229 4.70 -10.46 -3.46
N THR A 230 5.14 -9.26 -3.85
CA THR A 230 6.17 -9.07 -4.90
C THR A 230 7.51 -8.68 -4.29
N PRO A 231 8.57 -9.49 -4.45
CA PRO A 231 9.93 -9.07 -4.09
C PRO A 231 10.37 -7.87 -4.93
N GLN A 232 11.00 -6.88 -4.31
CA GLN A 232 11.69 -5.79 -5.01
C GLN A 232 13.16 -5.80 -4.62
N PRO A 233 14.04 -6.48 -5.40
CA PRO A 233 15.44 -6.65 -5.05
C PRO A 233 16.12 -5.34 -4.64
N PRO A 234 16.92 -5.35 -3.55
CA PRO A 234 17.36 -6.52 -2.79
C PRO A 234 16.36 -7.03 -1.73
N LYS A 235 15.17 -6.43 -1.62
CA LYS A 235 14.18 -6.78 -0.60
C LYS A 235 13.39 -8.03 -1.01
N PRO A 236 13.18 -9.00 -0.09
CA PRO A 236 12.22 -10.09 -0.31
C PRO A 236 10.79 -9.55 -0.32
N SER A 237 9.83 -10.40 -0.67
CA SER A 237 8.41 -10.09 -0.45
C SER A 237 8.09 -10.10 1.05
N SER A 238 7.13 -9.28 1.49
CA SER A 238 6.63 -9.34 2.87
C SER A 238 5.99 -10.71 3.16
N HIS A 239 5.35 -11.31 2.16
CA HIS A 239 4.83 -12.68 2.21
C HIS A 239 5.91 -13.69 2.60
N ASP A 240 7.04 -13.73 1.91
CA ASP A 240 8.08 -14.73 2.19
C ASP A 240 8.72 -14.50 3.57
N VAL A 241 8.81 -13.25 4.02
CA VAL A 241 9.30 -12.93 5.37
C VAL A 241 8.36 -13.46 6.44
N ILE A 242 7.06 -13.16 6.36
CA ILE A 242 6.11 -13.50 7.43
C ILE A 242 5.75 -15.00 7.46
N THR A 243 5.99 -15.71 6.36
CA THR A 243 5.72 -17.15 6.21
C THR A 243 6.97 -18.02 6.36
N ASP A 244 8.08 -17.45 6.85
CA ASP A 244 9.35 -18.14 7.09
C ASP A 244 9.96 -18.80 5.83
N ARG A 245 9.67 -18.26 4.64
CA ARG A 245 10.21 -18.70 3.34
C ARG A 245 11.46 -17.92 2.93
N TRP A 246 11.65 -16.73 3.49
CA TRP A 246 12.84 -15.92 3.25
C TRP A 246 13.99 -16.32 4.17
N THR A 247 15.17 -16.52 3.58
CA THR A 247 16.43 -16.72 4.30
C THR A 247 17.31 -15.48 4.15
N PRO A 248 17.74 -14.82 5.26
CA PRO A 248 18.64 -13.68 5.18
C PRO A 248 19.97 -14.02 4.49
N SER A 249 20.49 -13.08 3.71
CA SER A 249 21.84 -13.19 3.17
C SER A 249 22.89 -13.11 4.29
N PRO A 250 24.10 -13.67 4.09
CA PRO A 250 25.21 -13.48 5.03
C PRO A 250 25.48 -11.99 5.31
N PRO A 251 25.99 -11.63 6.50
CA PRO A 251 26.49 -10.29 6.76
C PRO A 251 27.60 -9.93 5.76
N THR A 252 27.48 -8.76 5.12
CA THR A 252 28.51 -8.19 4.25
C THR A 252 29.59 -7.49 5.04
#